data_AF-A0A074ZKT0-F1
#
_entry.id   AF-A0A074ZKT0-F1
#
_cell.length_a   1.000
_cell.length_b   1.000
_cell.length_c   1.000
_cell.angle_alpha   90.00
_cell.angle_beta   90.00
_cell.angle_gamma   90.00
#
_symmetry.space_group_name_H-M   'P 1'
#
loop_
_entity.id
_entity.type
_entity.pdbx_description
1 polymer ?
#
loop_
_entity_poly.entity_id
_entity_poly.type
_entity_poly.pdbx_seq_one_letter_code
_entity_poly.pdbx_strand_id
1 'polypeptide(L)'
;SESVTTRFVKISPCHSDPCILFVGESVTIEVTFLAGADIVPSVFRLKSRIGGKLSDKIFLDDAVCSRFSPMCPIRSGGTYTYRFKGVVKRGQS
;
A
#
# COMPACT_ATOMS: atom_id res chain seq x y z
N SER A 1 -21.20 -0.55 6.11
CA SER A 1 -20.70 -0.58 4.72
C SER A 1 -19.20 -0.33 4.77
N GLU A 2 -18.39 -1.25 4.26
CA GLU A 2 -16.97 -0.96 4.07
C GLU A 2 -16.85 -0.04 2.85
N SER A 3 -16.26 1.15 3.00
CA SER A 3 -16.07 2.09 1.88
C SER A 3 -15.11 1.53 0.83
N VAL A 4 -14.38 0.46 1.14
CA VAL A 4 -13.38 -0.18 0.28
C VAL A 4 -13.44 -1.70 0.46
N THR A 5 -13.40 -2.44 -0.64
CA THR A 5 -13.22 -3.91 -0.65
C THR A 5 -11.95 -4.28 -1.39
N THR A 6 -10.95 -4.80 -0.69
CA THR A 6 -9.69 -5.25 -1.30
C THR A 6 -9.93 -6.43 -2.24
N ARG A 7 -9.33 -6.38 -3.42
CA ARG A 7 -9.39 -7.43 -4.45
C ARG A 7 -8.09 -8.20 -4.55
N PHE A 8 -6.97 -7.48 -4.68
CA PHE A 8 -5.66 -8.08 -4.87
C PHE A 8 -4.58 -7.32 -4.11
N VAL A 9 -3.59 -8.08 -3.64
CA VAL A 9 -2.33 -7.54 -3.12
C VAL A 9 -1.21 -8.17 -3.92
N LYS A 10 -0.37 -7.35 -4.53
CA LYS A 10 0.81 -7.80 -5.25
C LYS A 10 2.05 -7.20 -4.60
N ILE A 11 3.02 -8.05 -4.30
CA ILE A 11 4.32 -7.67 -3.77
C ILE A 11 5.35 -8.04 -4.83
N SER A 12 6.28 -7.15 -5.15
CA SER A 12 7.30 -7.39 -6.17
C SER A 12 8.65 -6.76 -5.77
N PRO A 13 9.76 -7.52 -5.86
CA PRO A 13 9.84 -8.93 -6.25
C PRO A 13 9.25 -9.86 -5.17
N CYS A 14 8.63 -10.95 -5.60
CA CYS A 14 8.20 -12.05 -4.73
C CYS A 14 8.20 -13.34 -5.56
N HIS A 15 9.06 -14.29 -5.18
CA HIS A 15 9.29 -15.53 -5.93
C HIS A 15 8.71 -16.77 -5.24
N SER A 16 8.19 -16.62 -4.03
CA SER A 16 7.66 -17.70 -3.19
C SER A 16 6.55 -17.16 -2.28
N ASP A 17 5.71 -18.06 -1.77
CA ASP A 17 4.80 -17.78 -0.66
C ASP A 17 5.28 -18.58 0.58
N PRO A 18 5.69 -17.94 1.69
CA PRO A 18 5.67 -16.50 1.94
C PRO A 18 6.68 -15.71 1.09
N CYS A 19 6.33 -14.45 0.81
CA CYS A 19 7.23 -13.51 0.13
C CYS A 19 8.44 -13.19 1.01
N ILE A 20 9.64 -13.50 0.51
CA ILE A 20 10.89 -13.13 1.16
C ILE A 20 11.38 -11.80 0.59
N LEU A 21 11.61 -10.82 1.47
CA LEU A 21 12.12 -9.50 1.12
C LEU A 21 13.50 -9.31 1.75
N PHE A 22 14.48 -8.88 0.95
CA PHE A 22 15.85 -8.67 1.41
C PHE A 22 16.10 -7.22 1.81
N VAL A 23 16.80 -7.04 2.94
CA VAL A 23 17.20 -5.72 3.43
C VAL A 23 18.10 -5.03 2.40
N GLY A 24 17.81 -3.76 2.11
CA GLY A 24 18.54 -2.96 1.12
C GLY A 24 17.92 -3.03 -0.29
N GLU A 25 17.07 -4.02 -0.56
CA GLU A 25 16.40 -4.13 -1.85
C GLU A 25 15.13 -3.28 -1.94
N SER A 26 14.78 -2.89 -3.16
CA SER A 26 13.53 -2.17 -3.42
C SER A 26 12.35 -3.14 -3.48
N VAL A 27 11.27 -2.78 -2.81
CA VAL A 27 9.99 -3.49 -2.88
C VAL A 27 8.92 -2.58 -3.45
N THR A 28 8.06 -3.15 -4.28
CA THR A 28 6.82 -2.54 -4.76
C THR A 28 5.65 -3.31 -4.16
N ILE A 29 4.70 -2.59 -3.57
CA ILE A 29 3.45 -3.13 -3.05
C ILE A 29 2.32 -2.45 -3.80
N GLU A 30 1.47 -3.25 -4.43
CA GLU A 30 0.29 -2.81 -5.14
C GLU A 30 -0.95 -3.38 -4.46
N VAL A 31 -1.93 -2.53 -4.18
CA VAL A 31 -3.19 -2.93 -3.57
C VAL A 31 -4.32 -2.48 -4.49
N THR A 32 -5.02 -3.45 -5.06
CA THR A 32 -6.20 -3.21 -5.90
C THR A 32 -7.45 -3.40 -5.06
N PHE A 33 -8.38 -2.44 -5.13
CA PHE A 33 -9.63 -2.46 -4.38
C PHE A 33 -10.80 -1.87 -5.17
N LEU A 34 -12.01 -2.25 -4.78
CA LEU A 34 -13.27 -1.64 -5.22
C LEU A 34 -13.69 -0.57 -4.21
N ALA A 35 -13.95 0.64 -4.67
CA ALA A 35 -14.51 1.71 -3.84
C ALA A 35 -16.03 1.54 -3.71
N GLY A 36 -16.54 1.42 -2.49
CA GLY A 36 -17.97 1.37 -2.19
C GLY A 36 -18.61 2.74 -1.95
N ALA A 37 -17.79 3.79 -1.89
CA ALA A 37 -18.20 5.18 -1.71
C ALA A 37 -17.19 6.12 -2.40
N ASP A 38 -17.56 7.39 -2.54
CA ASP A 38 -16.62 8.45 -2.91
C ASP A 38 -15.61 8.67 -1.76
N ILE A 39 -14.32 8.70 -2.08
CA ILE A 39 -13.23 8.76 -1.10
C ILE A 39 -12.32 9.95 -1.43
N VAL A 40 -12.05 10.78 -0.42
CA VAL A 40 -11.02 11.82 -0.48
C VAL A 40 -9.78 11.27 0.23
N PRO A 41 -8.75 10.84 -0.51
CA PRO A 41 -7.56 10.27 0.12
C PRO A 41 -6.72 11.37 0.77
N SER A 42 -6.30 11.15 2.02
CA SER A 42 -5.52 12.12 2.81
C SER A 42 -4.20 11.57 3.33
N VAL A 43 -4.17 10.31 3.81
CA VAL A 43 -3.01 9.72 4.46
C VAL A 43 -2.83 8.28 4.02
N PHE A 44 -1.59 7.88 3.73
CA PHE A 44 -1.21 6.48 3.61
C PHE A 44 -0.41 6.04 4.84
N ARG A 45 -0.90 5.01 5.54
CA ARG A 45 -0.28 4.46 6.75
C ARG A 45 0.11 3.00 6.53
N LEU A 46 1.40 2.73 6.55
CA LEU A 46 1.96 1.39 6.46
C LEU A 46 2.30 0.90 7.87
N LYS A 47 1.56 -0.11 8.34
CA LYS A 47 1.86 -0.81 9.59
C LYS A 47 2.52 -2.14 9.27
N SER A 48 3.66 -2.40 9.89
CA SER A 48 4.44 -3.62 9.73
C SER A 48 4.78 -4.23 11.09
N ARG A 49 4.97 -5.54 11.15
CA ARG A 49 5.54 -6.22 12.33
C ARG A 49 6.84 -6.89 11.93
N ILE A 50 7.96 -6.43 12.50
CA ILE A 50 9.31 -6.91 12.17
C ILE A 50 9.95 -7.42 13.46
N GLY A 51 10.28 -8.72 13.53
CA GLY A 51 10.86 -9.32 14.73
C GLY A 51 9.99 -9.14 15.98
N GLY A 52 8.66 -9.13 15.84
CA GLY A 52 7.71 -8.87 16.93
C GLY A 52 7.45 -7.39 17.24
N LYS A 53 8.29 -6.46 16.77
CA LYS A 53 8.11 -5.01 16.97
C LYS A 53 7.16 -4.44 15.92
N LEU A 54 6.13 -3.71 16.35
CA LEU A 54 5.27 -2.96 15.44
C LEU A 54 6.04 -1.73 14.94
N SER A 55 6.14 -1.58 13.63
CA SER A 55 6.65 -0.39 12.96
C SER A 55 5.49 0.27 12.22
N ASP A 56 5.42 1.59 12.32
CA ASP A 56 4.36 2.36 11.69
C ASP A 56 4.99 3.50 10.90
N LYS A 57 4.62 3.59 9.62
CA LYS A 57 5.12 4.63 8.74
C LYS A 57 3.94 5.35 8.11
N ILE A 58 3.79 6.60 8.50
CA ILE A 58 2.83 7.52 7.92
C ILE A 58 3.53 8.24 6.78
N PHE A 59 2.96 8.14 5.59
CA PHE A 59 3.34 8.93 4.44
C PHE A 59 2.31 10.05 4.33
N LEU A 60 2.71 11.21 4.85
CA LEU A 60 2.05 12.48 4.57
C LEU A 60 2.52 12.86 3.17
N ASP A 61 1.64 12.79 2.19
CA ASP A 61 2.00 13.08 0.81
C ASP A 61 0.85 13.85 0.17
N ASP A 62 1.09 15.11 -0.16
CA ASP A 62 0.15 15.93 -0.94
C ASP A 62 -0.09 15.31 -2.33
N ALA A 63 0.76 14.37 -2.75
CA ALA A 63 0.65 13.61 -3.98
C ALA A 63 0.15 12.16 -3.76
N VAL A 64 -0.58 11.83 -2.68
CA VAL A 64 -1.21 10.50 -2.50
C VAL A 64 -1.98 10.06 -3.77
N CYS A 65 -2.63 11.00 -4.46
CA CYS A 65 -3.35 10.72 -5.73
C CYS A 65 -2.46 10.24 -6.87
N SER A 66 -1.18 10.66 -6.92
CA SER A 66 -0.22 10.19 -7.94
C SER A 66 0.10 8.69 -7.84
N ARG A 67 -0.22 8.08 -6.70
CA ARG A 67 0.01 6.67 -6.42
C ARG A 67 -1.16 5.78 -6.79
N PHE A 68 -2.31 6.35 -7.15
CA PHE A 68 -3.48 5.60 -7.60
C PHE A 68 -3.54 5.52 -9.12
N SER A 69 -4.00 4.37 -9.62
CA SER A 69 -4.41 4.17 -11.00
C SER A 69 -5.79 3.51 -11.03
N PRO A 70 -6.84 4.15 -11.59
CA PRO A 70 -6.85 5.52 -12.12
C PRO A 70 -6.51 6.58 -11.06
N MET A 71 -6.08 7.76 -11.50
CA MET A 71 -5.82 8.89 -10.59
C MET A 71 -7.15 9.36 -9.95
N CYS A 72 -7.06 10.01 -8.79
CA CYS A 72 -8.18 10.66 -8.11
C CYS A 72 -9.00 11.57 -9.05
N PRO A 73 -10.29 11.85 -8.74
CA PRO A 73 -11.01 11.45 -7.52
C PRO A 73 -11.37 9.96 -7.49
N ILE A 74 -11.38 9.38 -6.28
CA ILE A 74 -11.83 8.00 -6.06
C ILE A 74 -13.35 8.02 -5.92
N ARG A 75 -14.04 7.39 -6.87
CA ARG A 75 -15.50 7.39 -6.97
C ARG A 75 -16.07 6.02 -6.64
N SER A 76 -17.28 6.02 -6.08
CA SER A 76 -18.03 4.79 -5.80
C SER A 76 -18.19 3.92 -7.06
N GLY A 77 -18.05 2.61 -6.89
CA GLY A 77 -18.08 1.61 -7.96
C GLY A 77 -16.77 1.48 -8.74
N GLY A 78 -15.81 2.40 -8.58
CA GLY A 78 -14.53 2.35 -9.28
C GLY A 78 -13.56 1.33 -8.69
N THR A 79 -12.76 0.69 -9.55
CA THR A 79 -11.64 -0.16 -9.13
C THR A 79 -10.34 0.61 -9.27
N TYR A 80 -9.57 0.66 -8.19
CA TYR A 80 -8.34 1.45 -8.10
C TYR A 80 -7.19 0.58 -7.62
N THR A 81 -6.00 0.85 -8.14
CA THR A 81 -4.75 0.25 -7.66
C THR A 81 -3.88 1.33 -7.04
N TYR A 82 -3.58 1.18 -5.75
CA TYR A 82 -2.58 1.98 -5.05
C TYR A 82 -1.21 1.32 -5.19
N ARG A 83 -0.18 2.08 -5.57
CA ARG A 83 1.19 1.60 -5.72
C ARG A 83 2.15 2.31 -4.78
N PHE A 84 2.78 1.55 -3.90
CA PHE A 84 3.87 1.98 -3.04
C PHE A 84 5.20 1.38 -3.51
N LYS A 85 6.25 2.20 -3.60
CA LYS A 85 7.62 1.74 -3.80
C LYS A 85 8.49 2.20 -2.64
N GLY A 86 9.27 1.30 -2.08
CA GLY A 86 10.16 1.58 -0.95
C GLY A 86 11.42 0.72 -0.98
N VAL A 87 12.30 0.97 -0.02
CA VAL A 87 13.48 0.14 0.25
C VAL A 87 13.28 -0.55 1.58
N VAL A 88 13.55 -1.85 1.64
CA VAL A 88 13.46 -2.65 2.86
C VAL A 88 14.58 -2.20 3.81
N LYS A 89 14.22 -1.67 4.97
CA LYS A 89 15.16 -1.24 6.00
C LYS A 89 15.13 -2.22 7.16
N ARG A 90 16.26 -2.36 7.86
CA ARG A 90 16.26 -3.03 9.18
C ARG A 90 15.34 -2.25 10.11
N GLY A 91 14.54 -2.95 10.90
CA GLY A 91 13.80 -2.32 11.99
C GLY A 91 14.83 -1.73 12.96
N GLN A 92 14.83 -0.41 13.13
CA GLN A 92 15.66 0.22 14.15
C GLN A 92 15.06 -0.09 15.53
N SER A 93 15.87 -0.72 16.39
CA SER A 93 15.57 -1.02 17.79
C SER A 93 15.38 0.26 18.58
#